data_AF-A0A634BC19-F1
#
_entry.id   AF-A0A634BC19-F1
#
_cell.length_a   1.000
_cell.length_b   1.000
_cell.length_c   1.000
_cell.angle_alpha   90.00
_cell.angle_beta   90.00
_cell.angle_gamma   90.00
#
_symmetry.space_group_name_H-M   'P 1'
#
loop_
_entity.id
_entity.type
_entity.pdbx_description
1 polymer ?
#
loop_
_entity_poly.entity_id
_entity_poly.type
_entity_poly.pdbx_seq_one_letter_code
_entity_poly.pdbx_strand_id
1 'polypeptide(L)' 'MPRRSILSATERESLLALPDAKDELIRHYTFNETDLSVIRQRRGAANRLGFAVQLCYLRFPG' A
#
# COMPACT_ATOMS: atom_id res chain seq x y z
N MET A 1 0.91 -29.11 -11.52
CA MET A 1 0.54 -28.07 -12.51
C MET A 1 1.37 -26.82 -12.25
N PRO A 2 2.16 -26.32 -13.21
CA PRO A 2 2.86 -25.06 -13.02
C PRO A 2 1.84 -23.92 -12.93
N ARG A 3 1.88 -23.13 -11.85
CA ARG A 3 1.06 -21.91 -11.75
C ARG A 3 1.63 -20.90 -12.74
N ARG A 4 0.95 -20.69 -13.87
CA ARG A 4 1.25 -19.54 -14.75
C ARG A 4 1.01 -18.27 -13.93
N SER A 5 2.04 -17.43 -13.83
CA SER A 5 1.89 -16.10 -13.26
C SER A 5 0.96 -15.29 -14.16
N ILE A 6 -0.01 -14.58 -13.56
CA ILE A 6 -0.90 -13.66 -14.28
C ILE A 6 -0.13 -12.39 -14.68
N LEU A 7 0.83 -11.98 -13.84
CA LEU A 7 1.66 -10.80 -14.04
C LEU A 7 3.07 -11.20 -14.49
N SER A 8 3.61 -10.42 -15.42
CA SER A 8 5.03 -10.36 -15.72
C SER A 8 5.83 -9.77 -14.56
N ALA A 9 7.16 -9.91 -14.60
CA ALA A 9 8.04 -9.34 -13.58
C ALA A 9 7.91 -7.80 -13.53
N THR A 10 7.83 -7.16 -14.70
CA THR A 10 7.70 -5.70 -14.82
C THR A 10 6.35 -5.20 -14.33
N GLU A 11 5.26 -5.89 -14.61
CA GLU A 11 3.93 -5.55 -14.06
C GLU A 11 3.92 -5.66 -12.53
N ARG A 12 4.59 -6.68 -11.98
CA ARG A 12 4.70 -6.86 -10.53
C ARG A 12 5.55 -5.77 -9.87
N GLU A 13 6.66 -5.39 -10.50
CA GLU A 13 7.50 -4.28 -10.03
C GLU A 13 6.71 -2.97 -10.04
N SER A 14 5.97 -2.71 -11.11
CA SER A 14 5.11 -1.52 -11.21
C SER A 14 4.05 -1.46 -10.11
N LEU A 15 3.46 -2.59 -9.68
CA LEU A 15 2.48 -2.60 -8.58
C LEU A 15 3.10 -2.36 -7.20
N LEU A 16 4.38 -2.64 -7.04
CA LEU A 16 5.11 -2.48 -5.78
C LEU A 16 5.99 -1.22 -5.80
N ALA A 17 5.84 -0.37 -6.81
CA ALA A 17 6.56 0.88 -6.91
C ALA A 17 6.14 1.82 -5.79
N LEU A 18 7.12 2.47 -5.17
CA LEU A 18 6.91 3.54 -4.22
C LEU A 18 7.03 4.88 -4.94
N PRO A 19 6.37 5.95 -4.47
CA PRO A 19 6.59 7.28 -5.04
C PRO A 19 8.05 7.70 -4.85
N ASP A 20 8.70 8.14 -5.92
CA ASP A 20 10.10 8.56 -5.90
C ASP A 20 10.25 9.96 -5.29
N ALA A 21 9.25 10.82 -5.50
CA ALA A 21 9.25 12.19 -5.01
C ALA A 21 8.66 12.28 -3.59
N LYS A 22 9.29 13.10 -2.74
CA LYS A 22 8.79 13.35 -1.37
C LYS A 22 7.38 13.92 -1.35
N ASP A 23 7.07 14.81 -2.28
CA ASP A 23 5.74 15.44 -2.36
C ASP A 23 4.66 14.41 -2.71
N GLU A 24 4.98 13.45 -3.57
CA GLU A 24 4.08 12.33 -3.89
C GLU A 24 3.92 11.41 -2.68
N LEU A 25 5.00 11.13 -1.95
CA LEU A 25 4.93 10.35 -0.72
C LEU A 25 4.04 11.04 0.32
N ILE A 26 4.18 12.35 0.52
CA ILE A 26 3.29 13.11 1.42
C ILE A 26 1.86 13.04 0.91
N ARG A 27 1.62 13.22 -0.40
CA ARG A 27 0.29 13.21 -0.99
C ARG A 27 -0.42 11.86 -0.85
N HIS A 28 0.27 10.76 -1.13
CA HIS A 28 -0.33 9.44 -1.18
C HIS A 28 -0.29 8.72 0.18
N TYR A 29 0.78 8.89 0.96
CA TYR A 29 1.04 8.08 2.16
C TYR A 29 0.83 8.83 3.48
N THR A 30 0.34 10.07 3.44
CA THR A 30 -0.16 10.73 4.66
C THR A 30 -1.57 10.22 4.98
N PHE A 31 -1.78 9.83 6.23
CA PHE A 31 -3.09 9.42 6.73
C PHE A 31 -3.84 10.60 7.35
N ASN A 32 -5.11 10.75 6.96
CA ASN A 32 -6.03 11.66 7.62
C ASN A 32 -6.71 10.97 8.83
N GLU A 33 -7.57 11.70 9.55
CA GLU A 33 -8.25 11.17 10.73
C GLU A 33 -9.15 9.96 10.42
N THR A 34 -9.81 9.96 9.26
CA THR A 34 -10.65 8.84 8.81
C THR A 34 -9.82 7.59 8.59
N ASP A 35 -8.67 7.71 7.93
CA ASP A 35 -7.74 6.60 7.71
C ASP A 35 -7.24 6.02 9.03
N LEU A 36 -6.78 6.91 9.93
CA LEU A 36 -6.29 6.53 11.25
C LEU A 36 -7.37 5.83 12.07
N SER A 37 -8.63 6.27 11.97
CA SER A 37 -9.77 5.61 12.61
C SER A 37 -9.92 4.16 12.13
N VAL A 38 -9.92 3.93 10.81
CA VAL A 38 -10.05 2.58 10.24
C VAL A 38 -8.84 1.71 10.55
N ILE A 39 -7.62 2.27 10.51
CA ILE A 39 -6.39 1.55 10.89
C ILE A 39 -6.49 1.10 12.35
N ARG A 40 -6.90 1.98 13.26
CA ARG A 40 -6.97 1.68 14.70
C ARG A 40 -7.99 0.59 15.06
N GLN A 41 -8.96 0.32 14.19
CA GLN A 41 -9.91 -0.79 14.37
C GLN A 41 -9.27 -2.18 14.19
N ARG A 42 -8.06 -2.28 13.62
CA ARG A 42 -7.37 -3.57 13.44
C ARG A 42 -6.72 -4.03 14.75
N ARG A 43 -6.88 -5.32 15.09
CA ARG A 43 -6.34 -5.93 16.32
C ARG A 43 -4.82 -6.12 16.22
N GLY A 44 -4.07 -5.51 17.14
CA GLY A 44 -2.62 -5.70 17.29
C GLY A 44 -1.77 -4.76 16.41
N ALA A 45 -0.54 -4.47 16.84
CA ALA A 45 0.33 -3.51 16.16
C ALA A 45 0.71 -3.95 14.74
N ALA A 46 1.02 -5.23 14.54
CA ALA A 46 1.38 -5.78 13.22
C ALA A 46 0.25 -5.62 12.20
N ASN A 47 -1.00 -5.92 12.57
CA ASN A 47 -2.14 -5.79 11.66
C ASN A 47 -2.46 -4.33 11.34
N ARG A 48 -2.28 -3.42 12.31
CA ARG A 48 -2.43 -1.98 12.07
C ARG A 48 -1.40 -1.47 11.07
N LEU A 49 -0.13 -1.88 11.22
CA LEU A 49 0.93 -1.53 10.29
C LEU A 49 0.67 -2.12 8.90
N GLY A 50 0.36 -3.42 8.81
CA GLY A 50 0.09 -4.09 7.54
C GLY A 50 -1.08 -3.46 6.79
N PHE A 51 -2.16 -3.12 7.51
CA PHE A 51 -3.32 -2.46 6.91
C PHE A 51 -3.01 -1.02 6.45
N ALA A 52 -2.20 -0.28 7.22
CA ALA A 52 -1.72 1.04 6.81
C ALA A 52 -0.90 0.97 5.51
N VAL A 53 0.02 0.02 5.41
CA VAL A 53 0.81 -0.21 4.19
C VAL A 53 -0.09 -0.59 3.00
N GLN A 54 -1.10 -1.43 3.21
CA GLN A 54 -2.08 -1.77 2.16
C GLN A 54 -2.88 -0.55 1.69
N LEU A 55 -3.32 0.31 2.61
CA LEU A 55 -3.99 1.57 2.26
C LEU A 55 -3.09 2.49 1.43
N CYS A 56 -1.79 2.53 1.70
CA CYS A 56 -0.83 3.27 0.88
C CYS A 56 -0.76 2.73 -0.55
N TYR A 57 -0.65 1.41 -0.72
CA TYR A 57 -0.56 0.81 -2.05
C TYR A 57 -1.84 1.01 -2.88
N LEU A 58 -3.03 0.99 -2.26
CA LEU A 58 -4.31 1.32 -2.91
C LEU A 58 -4.45 2.78 -3.38
N ARG A 59 -3.46 3.64 -3.09
CA ARG A 59 -3.44 5.05 -3.50
C ARG A 59 -2.33 5.35 -4.50
N PHE A 60 -1.23 4.59 -4.43
CA PHE A 60 -0.12 4.64 -5.36
C PHE A 60 0.63 3.31 -5.31
N PRO A 61 0.94 2.71 -6.46
CA PRO A 61 0.72 3.20 -7.83
C PRO A 61 -0.69 2.89 -8.37
N GLY A 62 -1.54 2.23 -7.58
CA GLY A 62 -2.92 1.89 -7.92
C GLY A 62 -3.65 1.24 -6.76
#